data_AF-A0A6P2FDB7-F1
#
_entry.id   AF-A0A6P2FDB7-F1
#
_cell.length_a   1.000
_cell.length_b   1.000
_cell.length_c   1.000
_cell.angle_alpha   90.00
_cell.angle_beta   90.00
_cell.angle_gamma   90.00
#
_symmetry.space_group_name_H-M   'P 1'
#
loop_
_entity.id
_entity.type
_entity.pdbx_description
1 polymer ?
#
loop_
_entity_poly.entity_id
_entity_poly.type
_entity_poly.pdbx_seq_one_letter_code
_entity_poly.pdbx_strand_id
1 'polypeptide(L)'
;MLEKRLAEQKIDAKVVNASISGDTTAGGRARLAGLLAQHKPTHVVLELGGNDALRGLPLAGTEDNLTQMTKAAQAAGAHVLLVGIQVPPNYGSDYTRRFEAIFTKVASSTKAALAPFLLKGVADGPEAATLFQPDRIHPTAAAQPRMLDNVWPVLRRLLPPK
;
A
#
# COMPACT_ATOMS: atom_id res chain seq x y z
N MET A 1 5.44 -3.82 13.91
CA MET A 1 4.68 -5.08 13.78
C MET A 1 5.21 -6.00 12.68
N LEU A 2 5.46 -5.50 11.46
CA LEU A 2 6.03 -6.32 10.37
C LEU A 2 7.40 -6.93 10.74
N GLU A 3 8.33 -6.13 11.27
CA GLU A 3 9.65 -6.63 11.71
C GLU A 3 9.55 -7.75 12.75
N LYS A 4 8.63 -7.59 13.72
CA LYS A 4 8.35 -8.64 14.72
C LYS A 4 7.90 -9.94 14.04
N ARG A 5 6.97 -9.86 13.09
CA ARG A 5 6.49 -11.03 12.34
C ARG A 5 7.58 -11.66 11.47
N LEU A 6 8.47 -10.87 10.88
CA LEU A 6 9.63 -11.37 10.14
C LEU A 6 10.57 -12.16 11.08
N ALA A 7 10.87 -11.61 12.27
CA ALA A 7 11.70 -12.26 13.28
C ALA A 7 11.08 -13.57 13.80
N GLU A 8 9.78 -13.57 14.14
CA GLU A 8 9.03 -14.78 14.53
C GLU A 8 9.07 -15.87 13.45
N GLN A 9 9.09 -15.45 12.19
CA GLN A 9 9.13 -16.34 11.05
C GLN A 9 10.57 -16.65 10.61
N LYS A 10 11.59 -16.21 11.35
CA LYS A 10 13.02 -16.41 11.05
C LYS A 10 13.39 -15.99 9.63
N ILE A 11 12.80 -14.89 9.16
CA ILE A 11 13.13 -14.28 7.86
C ILE A 11 14.10 -13.14 8.15
N ASP A 12 15.34 -13.26 7.67
CA ASP A 12 16.35 -12.22 7.79
C ASP A 12 16.06 -11.11 6.76
N ALA A 13 15.31 -10.11 7.19
CA ALA A 13 14.96 -8.96 6.38
C ALA A 13 14.94 -7.69 7.22
N LYS A 14 15.54 -6.63 6.68
CA LYS A 14 15.50 -5.29 7.24
C LYS A 14 14.32 -4.52 6.64
N VAL A 15 13.50 -3.90 7.48
CA VAL A 15 12.41 -3.03 7.03
C VAL A 15 12.90 -1.58 7.04
N VAL A 16 12.69 -0.86 5.95
CA VAL A 16 12.89 0.59 5.87
C VAL A 16 11.52 1.24 5.77
N ASN A 17 11.13 1.99 6.81
CA ASN A 17 9.90 2.78 6.77
C ASN A 17 10.19 4.14 6.10
N ALA A 18 9.68 4.32 4.89
CA ALA A 18 9.79 5.55 4.11
C ALA A 18 8.44 6.29 3.98
N SER A 19 7.46 5.94 4.82
CA SER A 19 6.11 6.52 4.82
C SER A 19 6.12 7.95 5.38
N ILE A 20 5.29 8.80 4.79
CA ILE A 20 5.07 10.19 5.23
C ILE A 20 3.56 10.41 5.35
N SER A 21 3.11 10.85 6.52
CA SER A 21 1.70 11.17 6.75
C SER A 21 1.21 12.25 5.79
N GLY A 22 0.08 12.01 5.13
CA GLY A 22 -0.51 12.96 4.18
C GLY A 22 0.13 12.97 2.79
N ASP A 23 1.05 12.06 2.49
CA ASP A 23 1.69 11.99 1.18
C ASP A 23 0.75 11.50 0.08
N THR A 24 0.97 12.01 -1.13
CA THR A 24 0.20 11.63 -2.34
C THR A 24 1.06 10.77 -3.24
N THR A 25 0.47 10.15 -4.26
CA THR A 25 1.25 9.40 -5.26
C THR A 25 2.30 10.27 -5.97
N ALA A 26 2.00 11.56 -6.19
CA ALA A 26 2.95 12.51 -6.79
C ALA A 26 4.15 12.77 -5.88
N GLY A 27 3.92 12.97 -4.58
CA GLY A 27 4.98 13.16 -3.59
C GLY A 27 5.83 11.91 -3.40
N GLY A 28 5.20 10.72 -3.35
CA GLY A 28 5.90 9.44 -3.35
C GLY A 28 6.81 9.27 -4.57
N ARG A 29 6.29 9.57 -5.77
CA ARG A 29 7.04 9.46 -7.02
C ARG A 29 8.27 10.37 -7.03
N ALA A 30 8.14 11.62 -6.58
CA ALA A 30 9.23 12.57 -6.55
C ALA A 30 10.41 12.11 -5.68
N ARG A 31 10.14 11.36 -4.61
CA ARG A 31 11.15 10.92 -3.63
C ARG A 31 11.73 9.53 -3.93
N LEU A 32 11.00 8.72 -4.71
CA LEU A 32 11.33 7.29 -4.89
C LEU A 32 12.74 7.06 -5.43
N ALA A 33 13.20 7.85 -6.41
CA ALA A 33 14.51 7.65 -7.01
C ALA A 33 15.64 7.75 -5.97
N GLY A 34 15.58 8.72 -5.07
CA GLY A 34 16.56 8.87 -3.98
C GLY A 34 16.51 7.70 -3.00
N LEU A 35 15.31 7.24 -2.64
CA LEU A 35 15.12 6.09 -1.74
C LEU A 35 15.67 4.78 -2.34
N LEU A 36 15.44 4.55 -3.64
CA LEU A 36 15.96 3.38 -4.34
C LEU A 36 17.49 3.40 -4.39
N ALA A 37 18.11 4.55 -4.68
CA ALA A 37 19.56 4.70 -4.71
C ALA A 37 20.20 4.51 -3.32
N GLN A 38 19.57 5.07 -2.28
CA GLN A 38 20.08 5.01 -0.91
C GLN A 38 19.97 3.61 -0.31
N HIS A 39 18.83 2.93 -0.48
CA HIS A 39 18.55 1.68 0.23
C HIS A 39 18.77 0.42 -0.59
N LYS A 40 18.82 0.53 -1.93
CA LYS A 40 18.95 -0.59 -2.87
C LYS A 40 18.07 -1.79 -2.48
N PRO A 41 16.76 -1.57 -2.29
CA PRO A 41 15.89 -2.59 -1.71
C PRO A 41 15.68 -3.76 -2.67
N THR A 42 15.57 -4.97 -2.13
CA THR A 42 15.13 -6.16 -2.90
C THR A 42 13.61 -6.20 -3.06
N HIS A 43 12.87 -5.50 -2.20
CA HIS A 43 11.41 -5.45 -2.17
C HIS A 43 10.94 -4.02 -1.91
N VAL A 44 9.93 -3.58 -2.65
CA VAL A 44 9.25 -2.30 -2.41
C VAL A 44 7.76 -2.57 -2.20
N VAL A 45 7.24 -2.14 -1.06
CA VAL A 45 5.80 -2.15 -0.74
C VAL A 45 5.28 -0.74 -0.98
N LEU A 46 4.39 -0.57 -1.95
CA LEU A 46 3.78 0.70 -2.31
C LEU A 46 2.36 0.78 -1.76
N GLU A 47 2.15 1.65 -0.77
CA GLU A 47 0.85 1.95 -0.14
C GLU A 47 0.63 3.48 -0.23
N LEU A 48 0.07 3.94 -1.35
CA LEU A 48 -0.21 5.34 -1.64
C LEU A 48 -1.49 5.45 -2.48
N GLY A 49 -2.08 6.65 -2.51
CA GLY A 49 -3.31 6.96 -3.26
C GLY A 49 -4.47 7.43 -2.38
N GLY A 50 -4.40 7.19 -1.07
CA GLY A 50 -5.53 7.51 -0.17
C GLY A 50 -5.73 9.00 -0.06
N ASN A 51 -4.63 9.74 0.11
CA ASN A 51 -4.67 11.20 0.13
C ASN A 51 -5.02 11.79 -1.24
N ASP A 52 -4.64 11.14 -2.35
CA ASP A 52 -5.08 11.56 -3.69
C ASP A 52 -6.60 11.53 -3.77
N ALA A 53 -7.20 10.42 -3.31
CA ALA A 53 -8.64 10.23 -3.39
C ALA A 53 -9.40 11.13 -2.41
N LEU A 54 -8.93 11.24 -1.16
CA LEU A 54 -9.50 12.15 -0.16
C LEU A 54 -9.43 13.63 -0.57
N ARG A 55 -8.47 14.01 -1.42
CA ARG A 55 -8.32 15.37 -1.97
C ARG A 55 -9.01 15.56 -3.32
N GLY A 56 -9.67 14.52 -3.86
CA GLY A 56 -10.33 14.58 -5.16
C GLY A 56 -9.38 14.79 -6.34
N LEU A 57 -8.13 14.32 -6.23
CA LEU A 57 -7.17 14.41 -7.33
C LEU A 57 -7.60 13.52 -8.51
N PRO A 58 -7.18 13.84 -9.76
CA PRO A 58 -7.53 13.05 -10.93
C PRO A 58 -7.00 11.61 -10.84
N LEU A 59 -7.90 10.63 -10.96
CA LEU A 59 -7.59 9.20 -10.91
C LEU A 59 -6.52 8.78 -11.92
N ALA A 60 -6.51 9.39 -13.10
CA ALA A 60 -5.49 9.12 -14.12
C ALA A 60 -4.07 9.49 -13.66
N GLY A 61 -3.93 10.56 -12.88
CA GLY A 61 -2.65 10.96 -12.31
C GLY A 61 -2.18 10.00 -11.22
N THR A 62 -3.09 9.55 -10.36
CA THR A 62 -2.82 8.50 -9.35
C THR A 62 -2.37 7.19 -10.02
N GLU A 63 -3.07 6.77 -11.08
CA GLU A 63 -2.70 5.58 -11.86
C GLU A 63 -1.31 5.72 -12.48
N ASP A 64 -1.03 6.79 -13.23
CA ASP A 64 0.29 6.99 -13.85
C ASP A 64 1.39 6.99 -12.78
N ASN A 65 1.23 7.73 -11.68
CA ASN A 65 2.24 7.79 -10.63
C ASN A 65 2.54 6.41 -10.04
N LEU A 66 1.51 5.61 -9.74
CA LEU A 66 1.69 4.24 -9.24
C LEU A 66 2.37 3.33 -10.27
N THR A 67 2.00 3.43 -11.55
CA THR A 67 2.64 2.69 -12.64
C THR A 67 4.11 3.04 -12.77
N GLN A 68 4.46 4.33 -12.76
CA GLN A 68 5.85 4.78 -12.93
C GLN A 68 6.69 4.41 -11.72
N MET A 69 6.16 4.55 -10.51
CA MET A 69 6.85 4.11 -9.29
C MET A 69 7.11 2.61 -9.29
N THR A 70 6.13 1.82 -9.71
CA THR A 70 6.28 0.37 -9.81
C THR A 70 7.36 -0.01 -10.82
N LYS A 71 7.33 0.58 -12.01
CA LYS A 71 8.34 0.34 -13.05
C LYS A 71 9.74 0.76 -12.60
N ALA A 72 9.88 1.90 -11.94
CA ALA A 72 11.17 2.38 -11.43
C ALA A 72 11.75 1.43 -10.37
N ALA A 73 10.93 0.95 -9.43
CA ALA A 73 11.36 -0.02 -8.43
C ALA A 73 11.78 -1.36 -9.07
N GLN A 74 11.01 -1.87 -10.05
CA GLN A 74 11.36 -3.09 -10.79
C GLN A 74 12.64 -2.92 -11.61
N ALA A 75 12.83 -1.78 -12.26
CA ALA A 75 14.05 -1.46 -13.00
C ALA A 75 15.29 -1.37 -12.08
N ALA A 76 15.10 -1.02 -10.81
CA ALA A 76 16.13 -1.09 -9.78
C ALA A 76 16.37 -2.51 -9.22
N GLY A 77 15.66 -3.52 -9.74
CA GLY A 77 15.80 -4.93 -9.36
C GLY A 77 14.90 -5.38 -8.20
N ALA A 78 13.95 -4.55 -7.75
CA ALA A 78 13.08 -4.89 -6.63
C ALA A 78 11.82 -5.63 -7.07
N HIS A 79 11.38 -6.60 -6.26
CA HIS A 79 10.00 -7.09 -6.32
C HIS A 79 9.05 -6.03 -5.76
N VAL A 80 7.92 -5.80 -6.43
CA VAL A 80 6.95 -4.78 -6.01
C VAL A 80 5.66 -5.42 -5.52
N LEU A 81 5.21 -4.97 -4.35
CA LEU A 81 3.88 -5.23 -3.81
C LEU A 81 3.10 -3.92 -3.75
N LEU A 82 2.03 -3.82 -4.54
CA LEU A 82 1.04 -2.77 -4.39
C LEU A 82 0.06 -3.15 -3.28
N VAL A 83 -0.24 -2.20 -2.42
CA VAL A 83 -1.25 -2.34 -1.36
C VAL A 83 -2.41 -1.43 -1.73
N GLY A 84 -3.52 -2.05 -2.11
CA GLY A 84 -4.74 -1.37 -2.48
C GLY A 84 -5.47 -0.82 -1.25
N ILE A 85 -6.20 0.26 -1.51
CA ILE A 85 -7.00 1.00 -0.54
C ILE A 85 -8.31 1.39 -1.22
N GLN A 86 -9.34 1.62 -0.41
CA GLN A 86 -10.66 2.04 -0.88
C GLN A 86 -11.05 3.33 -0.17
N VAL A 87 -11.92 4.12 -0.79
CA VAL A 87 -12.52 5.30 -0.17
C VAL A 87 -13.91 4.97 0.37
N PRO A 88 -14.39 5.70 1.39
CA PRO A 88 -15.70 5.43 1.96
C PRO A 88 -16.84 5.65 0.94
N PRO A 89 -18.01 5.00 1.13
CA PRO A 89 -19.10 5.03 0.14
C PRO A 89 -19.67 6.43 -0.18
N ASN A 90 -19.46 7.42 0.69
CA ASN A 90 -19.94 8.79 0.49
C ASN A 90 -19.25 9.54 -0.67
N TYR A 91 -18.18 8.99 -1.26
CA TYR A 91 -17.55 9.51 -2.48
C TYR A 91 -18.27 9.08 -3.77
N GLY A 92 -19.31 8.24 -3.66
CA GLY A 92 -20.10 7.74 -4.78
C GLY A 92 -19.54 6.43 -5.36
N SER A 93 -20.46 5.51 -5.69
CA SER A 93 -20.11 4.14 -6.07
C SER A 93 -19.28 4.02 -7.36
N ASP A 94 -19.49 4.93 -8.32
CA ASP A 94 -18.66 5.00 -9.54
C ASP A 94 -17.21 5.35 -9.21
N TYR A 95 -17.02 6.38 -8.40
CA TYR A 95 -15.68 6.85 -8.00
C TYR A 95 -14.94 5.77 -7.21
N THR A 96 -15.59 5.17 -6.20
CA THR A 96 -14.98 4.10 -5.40
C THR A 96 -14.53 2.92 -6.26
N ARG A 97 -15.38 2.44 -7.19
CA ARG A 97 -15.01 1.35 -8.11
C ARG A 97 -13.84 1.71 -9.01
N ARG A 98 -13.85 2.91 -9.59
CA ARG A 98 -12.78 3.36 -10.50
C ARG A 98 -11.47 3.54 -9.77
N PHE A 99 -11.50 4.07 -8.55
CA PHE A 99 -10.32 4.21 -7.71
C PHE A 99 -9.74 2.84 -7.32
N GLU A 100 -10.57 1.90 -6.86
CA GLU A 100 -10.13 0.54 -6.54
C GLU A 100 -9.51 -0.16 -7.76
N ALA A 101 -10.12 -0.01 -8.94
CA ALA A 101 -9.65 -0.62 -10.18
C ALA A 101 -8.25 -0.16 -10.61
N ILE A 102 -7.78 1.01 -10.16
CA ILE A 102 -6.41 1.49 -10.43
C ILE A 102 -5.39 0.46 -9.94
N PHE A 103 -5.50 -0.01 -8.70
CA PHE A 103 -4.51 -0.90 -8.11
C PHE A 103 -4.41 -2.23 -8.88
N THR A 104 -5.56 -2.80 -9.27
CA THR A 104 -5.61 -3.99 -10.11
C THR A 104 -4.99 -3.74 -11.48
N LYS A 105 -5.35 -2.63 -12.13
CA LYS A 105 -4.83 -2.29 -13.47
C LYS A 105 -3.32 -2.09 -13.46
N VAL A 106 -2.80 -1.35 -12.48
CA VAL A 106 -1.35 -1.14 -12.31
C VAL A 106 -0.67 -2.49 -12.09
N ALA A 107 -1.13 -3.28 -11.11
CA ALA A 107 -0.56 -4.59 -10.80
C ALA A 107 -0.52 -5.52 -12.02
N SER A 108 -1.62 -5.64 -12.76
CA SER A 108 -1.68 -6.46 -13.97
C SER A 108 -0.75 -5.95 -15.07
N SER A 109 -0.71 -4.63 -15.31
CA SER A 109 0.10 -4.04 -16.39
C SER A 109 1.61 -4.13 -16.13
N THR A 110 2.04 -4.12 -14.87
CA THR A 110 3.45 -4.18 -14.46
C THR A 110 3.87 -5.55 -13.96
N LYS A 111 2.92 -6.50 -13.84
CA LYS A 111 3.11 -7.81 -13.20
C LYS A 111 3.58 -7.70 -11.73
N ALA A 112 3.23 -6.60 -11.05
CA ALA A 112 3.47 -6.47 -9.63
C ALA A 112 2.47 -7.31 -8.82
N ALA A 113 2.85 -7.69 -7.61
CA ALA A 113 1.94 -8.34 -6.69
C ALA A 113 0.94 -7.30 -6.13
N LEU A 114 -0.24 -7.77 -5.71
CA LEU A 114 -1.29 -6.93 -5.16
C LEU A 114 -1.86 -7.53 -3.87
N ALA A 115 -1.84 -6.75 -2.79
CA ALA A 115 -2.72 -6.92 -1.64
C ALA A 115 -3.96 -6.04 -1.89
N PRO A 116 -5.15 -6.60 -2.18
CA PRO A 116 -6.25 -5.82 -2.77
C PRO A 116 -6.81 -4.71 -1.88
N PHE A 117 -6.89 -4.95 -0.57
CA PHE A 117 -7.45 -3.97 0.35
C PHE A 117 -6.83 -4.07 1.74
N LEU A 118 -6.09 -3.02 2.12
CA LEU A 118 -5.40 -2.93 3.41
C LEU A 118 -6.35 -2.99 4.61
N LEU A 119 -7.51 -2.33 4.50
CA LEU A 119 -8.46 -2.15 5.60
C LEU A 119 -9.57 -3.19 5.59
N LYS A 120 -9.39 -4.33 4.90
CA LYS A 120 -10.36 -5.43 4.93
C LYS A 120 -10.54 -5.97 6.35
N GLY A 121 -11.79 -6.15 6.77
CA GLY A 121 -12.20 -6.47 8.13
C GLY A 121 -11.94 -5.36 9.15
N VAL A 122 -11.38 -4.22 8.74
CA VAL A 122 -11.16 -3.04 9.59
C VAL A 122 -12.21 -1.98 9.27
N ALA A 123 -12.33 -1.60 8.00
CA ALA A 123 -13.29 -0.58 7.52
C ALA A 123 -14.70 -1.13 7.30
N ASP A 124 -14.83 -2.41 6.99
CA ASP A 124 -16.06 -3.13 6.63
C ASP A 124 -16.45 -4.20 7.67
N GLY A 125 -15.76 -4.21 8.82
CA GLY A 125 -16.00 -5.15 9.91
C GLY A 125 -16.94 -4.60 11.00
N PRO A 126 -17.46 -5.48 11.88
CA PRO A 126 -18.36 -5.08 12.98
C PRO A 126 -17.70 -4.15 14.00
N GLU A 127 -16.37 -4.19 14.11
CA GLU A 127 -15.56 -3.38 15.02
C GLU A 127 -15.11 -2.05 14.41
N ALA A 128 -15.55 -1.71 13.18
CA ALA A 128 -15.05 -0.53 12.48
C ALA A 128 -15.11 0.74 13.35
N ALA A 129 -16.19 0.94 14.11
CA ALA A 129 -16.34 2.12 14.97
C ALA A 129 -15.24 2.30 16.04
N THR A 130 -14.58 1.22 16.48
CA THR A 130 -13.53 1.26 17.51
C THR A 130 -12.12 1.10 16.93
N LEU A 131 -12.01 0.71 15.66
CA LEU A 131 -10.74 0.49 14.96
C LEU A 131 -10.21 1.73 14.23
N PHE A 132 -10.96 2.85 14.23
CA PHE A 132 -10.49 4.14 13.74
C PHE A 132 -10.33 5.16 14.88
N GLN A 133 -9.43 6.10 14.66
CA GLN A 133 -9.30 7.31 15.48
C GLN A 133 -10.55 8.18 15.36
N PRO A 134 -10.73 9.22 16.20
CA PRO A 134 -11.91 10.08 16.17
C PRO A 134 -12.22 10.72 14.80
N ASP A 135 -11.20 10.87 13.94
CA ASP A 135 -11.36 11.36 12.57
C ASP A 135 -12.06 10.38 11.61
N ARG A 136 -12.23 9.11 12.02
CA ARG A 136 -12.84 8.02 11.23
C ARG A 136 -12.10 7.68 9.93
N ILE A 137 -10.85 8.10 9.81
CA ILE A 137 -10.00 7.89 8.62
C ILE A 137 -8.76 7.08 9.00
N HIS A 138 -8.12 7.38 10.13
CA HIS A 138 -6.88 6.74 10.52
C HIS A 138 -7.12 5.53 11.43
N PRO A 139 -6.63 4.32 11.09
CA PRO A 139 -6.76 3.17 11.97
C PRO A 139 -6.03 3.35 13.30
N THR A 140 -6.56 2.74 14.37
CA THR A 140 -5.91 2.71 15.68
C THR A 140 -4.79 1.67 15.73
N ALA A 141 -4.01 1.66 16.81
CA ALA A 141 -3.01 0.62 17.07
C ALA A 141 -3.63 -0.79 17.10
N ALA A 142 -4.88 -0.93 17.54
CA ALA A 142 -5.59 -2.21 17.60
C ALA A 142 -5.93 -2.77 16.22
N ALA A 143 -6.01 -1.93 15.18
CA ALA A 143 -6.25 -2.36 13.79
C ALA A 143 -5.00 -2.92 13.11
N GLN A 144 -3.81 -2.54 13.57
CA GLN A 144 -2.53 -2.85 12.93
C GLN A 144 -2.27 -4.34 12.70
N PRO A 145 -2.60 -5.28 13.63
CA PRO A 145 -2.46 -6.71 13.38
C PRO A 145 -3.29 -7.19 12.18
N ARG A 146 -4.56 -6.74 12.10
CA ARG A 146 -5.49 -7.13 11.02
C ARG A 146 -5.04 -6.55 9.68
N MET A 147 -4.57 -5.31 9.66
CA MET A 147 -3.95 -4.70 8.47
C MET A 147 -2.72 -5.50 8.00
N LEU A 148 -1.86 -5.92 8.92
CA LEU A 148 -0.71 -6.75 8.59
C LEU A 148 -1.16 -8.11 8.04
N ASP A 149 -2.22 -8.72 8.57
CA ASP A 149 -2.79 -9.97 8.06
C ASP A 149 -3.34 -9.85 6.64
N ASN A 150 -3.83 -8.68 6.24
CA ASN A 150 -4.30 -8.44 4.87
C ASN A 150 -3.14 -8.36 3.86
N VAL A 151 -1.97 -7.89 4.27
CA VAL A 151 -0.78 -7.73 3.41
C VAL A 151 0.07 -9.00 3.41
N TRP A 152 0.15 -9.68 4.55
CA TRP A 152 1.12 -10.74 4.81
C TRP A 152 1.10 -11.93 3.83
N PRO A 153 -0.05 -12.50 3.42
CA PRO A 153 -0.08 -13.65 2.52
C PRO A 153 0.59 -13.37 1.18
N VAL A 154 0.48 -12.13 0.68
CA VAL A 154 1.09 -11.72 -0.58
C VAL A 154 2.57 -11.41 -0.38
N LEU A 155 2.90 -10.60 0.64
CA LEU A 155 4.29 -10.27 0.95
C LEU A 155 5.13 -11.51 1.21
N ARG A 156 4.61 -12.48 1.97
CA ARG A 156 5.31 -13.73 2.28
C ARG A 156 5.72 -14.51 1.04
N ARG A 157 4.91 -14.52 -0.03
CA ARG A 157 5.21 -15.26 -1.27
C ARG A 157 6.32 -14.61 -2.09
N LEU A 158 6.60 -13.33 -1.85
CA LEU A 158 7.70 -12.61 -2.50
C LEU A 158 9.03 -12.81 -1.76
N LEU A 159 8.97 -12.93 -0.44
CA LEU A 159 10.15 -13.14 0.39
C LEU A 159 10.76 -14.53 0.14
N PRO A 160 12.09 -14.67 0.26
CA PRO A 160 12.76 -15.95 0.05
C PRO A 160 12.18 -17.03 0.98
N PRO A 161 12.12 -18.29 0.51
CA PRO A 161 11.78 -19.41 1.37
C PRO A 161 12.83 -19.56 2.48
N LYS A 162 12.43 -20.24 3.56
CA LYS A 162 13.39 -20.72 4.57
C LYS A 162 14.33 -21.75 3.98
#